data_AF-A0A3G8YCM8-F1
#
_entry.id   AF-A0A3G8YCM8-F1
#
_cell.length_a   1.000
_cell.length_b   1.000
_cell.length_c   1.000
_cell.angle_alpha   90.00
_cell.angle_beta   90.00
_cell.angle_gamma   90.00
#
_symmetry.space_group_name_H-M   'P 1'
#
loop_
_entity.id
_entity.type
_entity.pdbx_description
1 polymer ?
#
loop_
_entity_poly.entity_id
_entity_poly.type
_entity_poly.pdbx_seq_one_letter_code
_entity_poly.pdbx_strand_id
1 'polypeptide(L)'
;MQATEQAVIDAARDAMLAAAKAVGGSQLKAGVRWSGCPGGVGNQYMGGGVMKAPKGDTSLQLEAIRSAVVKAGFTDVTQVEGKVSVERDDINLTMGYRIFDHSWPISFRSKCYRYFKAEHQRVKASVYKDIEGLIP
;
A
#
# COMPACT_ATOMS: atom_id res chain seq x y z
N MET A 1 6.70 -17.22 2.19
CA MET A 1 5.49 -16.80 1.47
C MET A 1 4.45 -16.21 2.42
N GLN A 2 3.87 -16.99 3.33
CA GLN A 2 2.82 -16.49 4.25
C GLN A 2 3.27 -15.32 5.14
N ALA A 3 4.52 -15.33 5.62
CA ALA A 3 5.09 -14.19 6.35
C ALA A 3 5.17 -12.92 5.50
N THR A 4 5.50 -13.03 4.21
CA THR A 4 5.53 -11.90 3.27
C THR A 4 4.11 -11.39 2.98
N GLU A 5 3.15 -12.29 2.78
CA GLU A 5 1.74 -11.90 2.57
C GLU A 5 1.22 -11.12 3.78
N GLN A 6 1.44 -11.63 4.98
CA GLN A 6 0.98 -11.01 6.22
C GLN A 6 1.67 -9.66 6.46
N ALA A 7 2.99 -9.59 6.28
CA ALA A 7 3.74 -8.34 6.45
C ALA A 7 3.24 -7.24 5.50
N VAL A 8 2.94 -7.59 4.24
CA VAL A 8 2.37 -6.63 3.27
C VAL A 8 0.95 -6.21 3.67
N ILE A 9 0.11 -7.14 4.10
CA ILE A 9 -1.25 -6.85 4.57
C ILE A 9 -1.22 -5.91 5.77
N ASP A 10 -0.36 -6.17 6.75
CA ASP A 10 -0.25 -5.36 7.95
C ASP A 10 0.36 -3.99 7.65
N ALA A 11 1.41 -3.92 6.81
CA ALA A 11 1.95 -2.66 6.35
C ALA A 11 0.93 -1.80 5.59
N ALA A 12 0.17 -2.40 4.68
CA ALA A 12 -0.89 -1.71 3.97
C ALA A 12 -1.97 -1.23 4.94
N ARG A 13 -2.46 -2.09 5.84
CA ARG A 13 -3.48 -1.73 6.83
C ARG A 13 -3.03 -0.57 7.72
N ASP A 14 -1.86 -0.67 8.32
CA ASP A 14 -1.34 0.35 9.24
C ASP A 14 -1.16 1.71 8.55
N ALA A 15 -0.56 1.71 7.35
CA ALA A 15 -0.36 2.93 6.59
C ALA A 15 -1.71 3.56 6.18
N MET A 16 -2.68 2.76 5.74
CA MET A 16 -4.01 3.24 5.36
C MET A 16 -4.77 3.82 6.54
N LEU A 17 -4.73 3.16 7.71
CA LEU A 17 -5.39 3.66 8.92
C LEU A 17 -4.71 4.92 9.44
N ALA A 18 -3.38 4.97 9.46
CA ALA A 18 -2.64 6.16 9.86
C ALA A 18 -2.93 7.36 8.92
N ALA A 19 -2.92 7.12 7.61
CA ALA A 19 -3.24 8.12 6.60
C ALA A 19 -4.68 8.62 6.74
N ALA A 20 -5.66 7.70 6.83
CA ALA A 20 -7.06 8.05 7.00
C ALA A 20 -7.28 8.87 8.27
N LYS A 21 -6.73 8.44 9.41
CA LYS A 21 -6.85 9.19 10.67
C LYS A 21 -6.28 10.62 10.55
N ALA A 22 -5.19 10.80 9.82
CA ALA A 22 -4.53 12.10 9.66
C ALA A 22 -5.36 13.13 8.90
N VAL A 23 -6.19 12.68 7.95
CA VAL A 23 -6.96 13.57 7.07
C VAL A 23 -8.48 13.44 7.23
N GLY A 24 -8.95 12.73 8.26
CA GLY A 24 -10.37 12.42 8.43
C GLY A 24 -10.91 11.54 7.30
N GLY A 25 -10.08 10.65 6.78
CA GLY A 25 -10.38 9.76 5.67
C GLY A 25 -11.39 8.67 6.00
N SER A 26 -12.10 8.21 4.97
CA SER A 26 -13.15 7.20 5.07
C SER A 26 -13.18 6.31 3.82
N GLN A 27 -14.07 5.31 3.82
CA GLN A 27 -14.28 4.39 2.70
C GLN A 27 -12.99 3.67 2.25
N LEU A 28 -12.18 3.25 3.22
CA LEU A 28 -10.97 2.49 2.95
C LEU A 28 -11.34 1.16 2.29
N LYS A 29 -10.75 0.89 1.13
CA LYS A 29 -10.84 -0.40 0.45
C LYS A 29 -9.48 -0.72 -0.13
N ALA A 30 -9.00 -1.93 0.07
CA ALA A 30 -7.79 -2.41 -0.57
C ALA A 30 -7.83 -3.92 -0.72
N GLY A 31 -7.01 -4.43 -1.64
CA GLY A 31 -6.75 -5.85 -1.72
C GLY A 31 -5.45 -6.15 -2.45
N VAL A 32 -5.13 -7.44 -2.43
CA VAL A 32 -3.78 -7.96 -2.59
C VAL A 32 -3.76 -9.26 -3.37
N ARG A 33 -2.66 -9.51 -4.08
CA ARG A 33 -2.38 -10.78 -4.73
C ARG A 33 -0.88 -10.93 -5.01
N TRP A 34 -0.46 -12.15 -5.31
CA TRP A 34 0.82 -12.31 -5.98
C TRP A 34 0.74 -11.84 -7.44
N SER A 35 1.83 -11.25 -7.91
CA SER A 35 2.02 -10.88 -9.30
C SER A 35 3.48 -11.08 -9.72
N GLY A 36 3.70 -11.20 -11.04
CA GLY A 36 5.03 -11.24 -11.60
C GLY A 36 5.75 -9.91 -11.40
N CYS A 37 7.06 -9.98 -11.20
CA CYS A 37 7.87 -8.76 -11.11
C CYS A 37 8.11 -8.11 -12.47
N PRO A 38 8.22 -6.76 -12.52
CA PRO A 38 8.75 -6.07 -13.69
C PRO A 38 10.12 -6.64 -14.08
N GLY A 39 10.30 -6.99 -15.37
CA GLY A 39 11.50 -7.70 -15.85
C GLY A 39 11.37 -9.22 -15.89
N GLY A 40 10.22 -9.79 -15.51
CA GLY A 40 9.86 -11.20 -15.72
C GLY A 40 10.54 -12.19 -14.76
N VAL A 41 11.36 -11.72 -13.82
CA VAL A 41 12.10 -12.58 -12.90
C VAL A 41 11.58 -12.43 -11.48
N GLY A 42 10.97 -13.51 -10.98
CA GLY A 42 10.42 -13.57 -9.63
C GLY A 42 8.98 -13.05 -9.53
N ASN A 43 8.47 -13.06 -8.29
CA ASN A 43 7.12 -12.66 -7.95
C ASN A 43 7.15 -11.72 -6.75
N GLN A 44 6.21 -10.80 -6.70
CA GLN A 44 6.00 -9.88 -5.60
C GLN A 44 4.57 -10.00 -5.09
N TYR A 45 4.38 -9.77 -3.81
CA TYR A 45 3.05 -9.61 -3.26
C TYR A 45 2.70 -8.15 -3.32
N MET A 46 1.65 -7.82 -4.04
CA MET A 46 1.29 -6.44 -4.32
C MET A 46 -0.21 -6.23 -4.26
N GLY A 47 -0.58 -4.98 -4.05
CA GLY A 47 -1.96 -4.59 -3.95
C GLY A 47 -2.17 -3.12 -4.21
N GLY A 48 -3.44 -2.77 -4.15
CA GLY A 48 -3.88 -1.41 -4.30
C GLY A 48 -5.13 -1.18 -3.49
N GLY A 49 -5.37 0.09 -3.20
CA GLY A 49 -6.51 0.53 -2.46
C GLY A 49 -6.87 1.96 -2.76
N VAL A 50 -7.93 2.39 -2.10
CA VAL A 50 -8.43 3.75 -2.18
C VAL A 50 -8.96 4.14 -0.81
N MET A 51 -8.79 5.41 -0.47
CA MET A 51 -9.56 6.08 0.58
C MET A 51 -10.15 7.39 0.04
N LYS A 52 -11.20 7.87 0.69
CA LYS A 52 -11.73 9.22 0.50
C LYS A 52 -11.29 10.09 1.66
N ALA A 53 -11.18 11.39 1.44
CA ALA A 53 -11.03 12.37 2.51
C ALA A 53 -11.90 13.60 2.19
N PRO A 54 -12.28 14.40 3.20
CA PRO A 54 -12.89 15.70 2.98
C PRO A 54 -12.05 16.56 2.03
N LYS A 55 -12.72 17.40 1.24
CA LYS A 55 -12.03 18.40 0.40
C LYS A 55 -11.19 19.31 1.29
N GLY A 56 -9.97 19.59 0.86
CA GLY A 56 -9.03 20.44 1.58
C GLY A 56 -7.81 20.76 0.72
N ASP A 57 -6.86 21.48 1.32
CA ASP A 57 -5.56 21.71 0.71
C ASP A 57 -4.81 20.38 0.57
N THR A 58 -4.60 19.96 -0.68
CA THR A 58 -3.98 18.66 -1.00
C THR A 58 -2.54 18.58 -0.51
N SER A 59 -1.79 19.69 -0.54
CA SER A 59 -0.41 19.73 -0.07
C SER A 59 -0.35 19.55 1.44
N LEU A 60 -1.22 20.24 2.19
CA LEU A 60 -1.31 20.04 3.65
C LEU A 60 -1.78 18.62 4.01
N GLN A 61 -2.72 18.06 3.25
CA GLN A 61 -3.18 16.68 3.45
C GLN A 61 -2.07 15.65 3.15
N LEU A 62 -1.27 15.86 2.11
CA LEU A 62 -0.11 15.02 1.80
C LEU A 62 0.93 15.06 2.92
N GLU A 63 1.25 16.24 3.45
CA GLU A 63 2.18 16.39 4.58
C GLU A 63 1.65 15.75 5.88
N ALA A 64 0.35 15.87 6.14
CA ALA A 64 -0.29 15.21 7.27
C ALA A 64 -0.22 13.67 7.15
N ILE A 65 -0.50 13.14 5.94
CA ILE A 65 -0.37 11.70 5.64
C ILE A 65 1.08 11.25 5.84
N ARG A 66 2.04 11.95 5.23
CA ARG A 66 3.47 11.65 5.35
C ARG A 66 3.88 11.57 6.83
N SER A 67 3.56 12.61 7.59
CA SER A 67 3.90 12.71 9.00
C SER A 67 3.28 11.59 9.84
N ALA A 68 2.01 11.25 9.59
CA ALA A 68 1.32 10.21 10.34
C ALA A 68 1.86 8.81 10.03
N VAL A 69 2.16 8.53 8.77
CA VAL A 69 2.67 7.24 8.34
C VAL A 69 4.12 7.06 8.80
N VAL A 70 4.94 8.11 8.80
CA VAL A 70 6.29 8.06 9.41
C VAL A 70 6.21 7.79 10.92
N LYS A 71 5.27 8.44 11.64
CA LYS A 71 5.02 8.14 13.06
C LYS A 71 4.54 6.71 13.31
N ALA A 72 3.95 6.05 12.32
CA ALA A 72 3.56 4.64 12.36
C ALA A 72 4.75 3.67 12.08
N GLY A 73 5.98 4.17 12.02
CA GLY A 73 7.19 3.37 11.89
C GLY A 73 7.64 3.12 10.44
N PHE A 74 7.14 3.90 9.49
CA PHE A 74 7.60 3.83 8.10
C PHE A 74 8.72 4.84 7.85
N THR A 75 9.65 4.49 6.97
CA THR A 75 10.67 5.40 6.46
C THR A 75 10.13 6.17 5.27
N ASP A 76 10.26 7.50 5.26
CA ASP A 76 9.91 8.31 4.10
C ASP A 76 10.96 8.13 3.00
N VAL A 77 10.50 7.69 1.83
CA VAL A 77 11.31 7.50 0.61
C VAL A 77 10.68 8.25 -0.57
N THR A 78 9.94 9.33 -0.29
CA THR A 78 9.28 10.14 -1.30
C THR A 78 10.29 10.78 -2.25
N GLN A 79 10.15 10.48 -3.54
CA GLN A 79 10.98 11.06 -4.62
C GLN A 79 10.15 11.85 -5.64
N VAL A 80 8.82 11.73 -5.59
CA VAL A 80 7.91 12.31 -6.58
C VAL A 80 6.97 13.28 -5.89
N GLU A 81 6.95 14.52 -6.38
CA GLU A 81 6.03 15.55 -5.91
C GLU A 81 4.56 15.12 -6.08
N GLY A 82 3.70 15.54 -5.15
CA GLY A 82 2.27 15.17 -5.16
C GLY A 82 1.99 13.73 -4.73
N LYS A 83 3.00 13.01 -4.24
CA LYS A 83 2.87 11.66 -3.68
C LYS A 83 3.58 11.55 -2.33
N VAL A 84 3.18 10.55 -1.58
CA VAL A 84 3.87 10.08 -0.36
C VAL A 84 4.32 8.67 -0.66
N SER A 85 5.63 8.43 -0.68
CA SER A 85 6.19 7.08 -0.79
C SER A 85 6.91 6.72 0.48
N VAL A 86 6.58 5.58 1.06
CA VAL A 86 7.13 5.13 2.33
C VAL A 86 7.53 3.66 2.25
N GLU A 87 8.40 3.24 3.15
CA GLU A 87 8.90 1.87 3.22
C GLU A 87 8.93 1.32 4.65
N ARG A 88 8.58 0.05 4.81
CA ARG A 88 8.74 -0.73 6.05
C ARG A 88 8.98 -2.18 5.68
N ASP A 89 10.01 -2.80 6.24
CA ASP A 89 10.34 -4.23 6.03
C ASP A 89 10.39 -4.68 4.55
N ASP A 90 11.08 -3.93 3.69
CA ASP A 90 11.14 -4.15 2.23
C ASP A 90 9.78 -4.07 1.49
N ILE A 91 8.80 -3.41 2.09
CA ILE A 91 7.47 -3.16 1.51
C ILE A 91 7.38 -1.68 1.18
N ASN A 92 7.27 -1.38 -0.11
CA ASN A 92 7.12 -0.03 -0.61
C ASN A 92 5.64 0.30 -0.75
N LEU A 93 5.21 1.43 -0.20
CA LEU A 93 3.86 1.96 -0.34
C LEU A 93 3.90 3.35 -0.95
N THR A 94 2.94 3.63 -1.82
CA THR A 94 2.79 4.93 -2.46
C THR A 94 1.34 5.36 -2.37
N MET A 95 1.14 6.56 -1.83
CA MET A 95 -0.15 7.25 -1.74
C MET A 95 -0.07 8.53 -2.55
N GLY A 96 -1.17 8.93 -3.16
CA GLY A 96 -1.27 10.22 -3.84
C GLY A 96 -2.71 10.68 -3.88
N TYR A 97 -2.94 11.84 -4.47
CA TYR A 97 -4.29 12.37 -4.67
C TYR A 97 -4.68 12.30 -6.15
N ARG A 98 -5.90 11.81 -6.41
CA ARG A 98 -6.49 11.77 -7.74
C ARG A 98 -7.61 12.81 -7.81
N ILE A 99 -7.36 13.86 -8.59
CA ILE A 99 -8.25 15.03 -8.72
C ILE A 99 -9.61 14.64 -9.30
N PHE A 100 -9.64 13.77 -10.32
CA PHE A 100 -10.84 13.42 -11.08
C PHE A 100 -11.98 12.83 -10.22
N ASP A 101 -11.64 11.96 -9.27
CA ASP A 101 -12.61 11.28 -8.42
C ASP A 101 -12.50 11.70 -6.95
N HIS A 102 -11.68 12.70 -6.62
CA HIS A 102 -11.39 13.14 -5.26
C HIS A 102 -11.02 11.97 -4.33
N SER A 103 -10.19 11.06 -4.82
CA SER A 103 -9.75 9.89 -4.06
C SER A 103 -8.26 9.89 -3.80
N TRP A 104 -7.87 9.09 -2.83
CA TRP A 104 -6.49 8.85 -2.48
C TRP A 104 -6.14 7.41 -2.85
N PRO A 105 -5.66 7.17 -4.09
CA PRO A 105 -5.18 5.86 -4.48
C PRO A 105 -3.95 5.49 -3.67
N ILE A 106 -3.89 4.22 -3.30
CA ILE A 106 -2.83 3.62 -2.51
C ILE A 106 -2.34 2.42 -3.29
N SER A 107 -1.03 2.26 -3.39
CA SER A 107 -0.40 1.10 -4.01
C SER A 107 0.71 0.62 -3.13
N PHE A 108 0.89 -0.69 -3.05
CA PHE A 108 1.93 -1.25 -2.22
C PHE A 108 2.44 -2.57 -2.80
N ARG A 109 3.71 -2.86 -2.57
CA ARG A 109 4.39 -4.03 -3.14
C ARG A 109 5.56 -4.43 -2.24
N SER A 110 5.74 -5.75 -2.09
CA SER A 110 6.98 -6.31 -1.55
C SER A 110 8.11 -6.22 -2.58
N LYS A 111 9.35 -6.46 -2.13
CA LYS A 111 10.43 -6.84 -3.06
C LYS A 111 10.10 -8.10 -3.87
N CYS A 112 10.90 -8.32 -4.92
CA CYS A 112 10.79 -9.49 -5.77
C CYS A 112 11.45 -10.71 -5.14
N TYR A 113 10.70 -11.80 -5.07
CA TYR A 113 11.17 -13.09 -4.55
C TYR A 113 11.16 -14.15 -5.66
N ARG A 114 12.20 -14.98 -5.70
CA ARG A 114 12.24 -16.17 -6.55
C ARG A 114 11.73 -17.36 -5.77
N TYR A 115 10.57 -17.88 -6.17
CA TYR A 115 10.00 -19.11 -5.66
C TYR A 115 10.21 -20.24 -6.66
N PHE A 116 10.47 -21.45 -6.16
CA PHE A 116 10.71 -22.62 -6.99
C PHE A 116 9.66 -23.71 -6.73
N LYS A 117 9.48 -24.62 -7.70
CA LYS A 117 8.67 -25.84 -7.56
C LYS A 117 7.24 -25.56 -7.03
N ALA A 118 6.81 -26.22 -5.96
CA ALA A 118 5.45 -26.14 -5.42
C ALA A 118 5.07 -24.71 -4.97
N GLU A 119 6.03 -23.93 -4.48
CA GLU A 119 5.78 -22.54 -4.07
C GLU A 119 5.45 -21.65 -5.28
N HIS A 120 6.12 -21.86 -6.40
CA HIS A 120 5.83 -21.14 -7.64
C HIS A 120 4.41 -21.40 -8.14
N GLN A 121 3.93 -22.65 -8.03
CA GLN A 121 2.55 -23.00 -8.41
C GLN A 121 1.52 -22.32 -7.48
N ARG A 122 1.79 -22.27 -6.17
CA ARG A 122 0.92 -21.57 -5.21
C ARG A 122 0.83 -20.07 -5.47
N VAL A 123 1.95 -19.43 -5.79
CA VAL A 123 2.01 -18.01 -6.15
C VAL A 123 1.21 -17.73 -7.42
N LYS A 124 1.35 -18.58 -8.45
CA LYS A 124 0.58 -18.46 -9.70
C LYS A 124 -0.92 -18.70 -9.52
N ALA A 125 -1.29 -19.62 -8.63
CA ALA A 125 -2.68 -19.92 -8.32
C ALA A 125 -3.30 -18.91 -7.32
N SER A 126 -2.54 -17.93 -6.84
CA SER A 126 -3.05 -17.00 -5.85
C SER A 126 -4.16 -16.12 -6.44
N VAL A 127 -5.26 -16.03 -5.71
CA VAL A 127 -6.38 -15.17 -6.04
C VAL A 127 -6.25 -13.83 -5.32
N TYR A 128 -6.93 -12.82 -5.86
CA TYR A 128 -7.08 -11.54 -5.18
C TYR A 128 -7.82 -11.72 -3.85
N LYS A 129 -7.33 -11.08 -2.80
CA LYS A 129 -7.92 -11.08 -1.46
C LYS A 129 -8.12 -9.64 -1.00
N ASP A 130 -9.27 -9.35 -0.40
CA ASP A 130 -9.49 -8.07 0.26
C ASP A 130 -8.68 -8.00 1.57
N ILE A 131 -8.19 -6.81 1.90
CA ILE A 131 -7.59 -6.54 3.21
C ILE A 131 -8.72 -6.26 4.20
N GLU A 132 -8.88 -7.13 5.19
CA GLU A 132 -9.83 -6.95 6.27
C GLU A 132 -9.32 -5.96 7.33
N GLY A 133 -10.24 -5.40 8.12
CA GLY A 133 -9.92 -4.48 9.23
C GLY A 133 -9.64 -3.03 8.81
N LEU A 134 -10.06 -2.64 7.60
CA LEU A 134 -9.95 -1.27 7.10
C LEU A 134 -11.11 -0.39 7.58
N ILE A 135 -11.24 -0.26 8.90
CA ILE A 135 -12.21 0.63 9.55
C ILE A 135 -11.40 1.74 10.25
N PRO A 136 -11.51 3.00 9.83
CA PRO A 136 -10.74 4.12 10.38
C PRO A 136 -11.07 4.44 11.84
#